data_AF-A0A8J5FVR1-F1
#
_entry.id   AF-A0A8J5FVR1-F1
#
_cell.length_a   1.000
_cell.length_b   1.000
_cell.length_c   1.000
_cell.angle_alpha   90.00
_cell.angle_beta   90.00
_cell.angle_gamma   90.00
#
_symmetry.space_group_name_H-M   'P 1'
#
loop_
_entity.id
_entity.type
_entity.pdbx_description
1 polymer ?
#
loop_
_entity_poly.entity_id
_entity_poly.type
_entity_poly.pdbx_seq_one_letter_code
_entity_poly.pdbx_strand_id
1 'polypeptide(L)'
;MRIIIFCQVSCHALAGAANHSIPCLCGLDWNWTMASMARVSLGRFLLPLFPLSTPSSRSFAPCPSLCYTHLLSRGPGAPASMSSSPLCVADDQITRRWKPMCLYHTQGRCTMMGDASHLEKFNHDFLADLKANITTLNKLKPQNLDYLLVLDLEGKVEILEFPVLMINAKSMDYVDSFHRFVRPTMMSEHRINEYIEGKYGKLGVDRVWHDTAIPFKDVLQEFELWMQSHQLWDKERRGLLNRAAFVTCGNWDLKTKIPEQCKILKIKTPSYFMEWINLKDVYLNFYKRRATGMMTMLRQLEIPSLGSHHLGIDDAKNIARVLQRMLVDGAILQITAKRSLSSPADVKFLFKDRVR
;
A
#
# COMPACT_ATOMS: atom_id res chain seq x y z
N MET A 1 33.55 14.33 -13.61
CA MET A 1 33.94 15.16 -12.44
C MET A 1 33.93 16.62 -12.86
N ARG A 2 32.83 17.34 -12.62
CA ARG A 2 32.74 18.80 -12.70
C ARG A 2 31.80 19.23 -11.57
N ILE A 3 32.40 19.88 -10.59
CA ILE A 3 31.77 20.42 -9.39
C ILE A 3 31.16 21.77 -9.80
N ILE A 4 29.86 21.96 -9.62
CA ILE A 4 29.21 23.27 -9.76
C ILE A 4 28.84 23.71 -8.34
N ILE A 5 29.55 24.74 -7.88
CA ILE A 5 29.33 25.44 -6.62
C ILE A 5 28.22 26.47 -6.87
N PHE A 6 27.09 26.36 -6.19
CA PHE A 6 26.12 27.45 -6.13
C PHE A 6 26.45 28.36 -4.95
N CYS A 7 26.80 29.60 -5.28
CA CYS A 7 27.03 30.67 -4.33
C CYS A 7 25.68 31.22 -3.84
N GLN A 8 25.54 31.29 -2.52
CA GLN A 8 24.39 31.81 -1.80
C GLN A 8 24.45 33.34 -1.84
N VAL A 9 23.40 34.00 -2.36
CA VAL A 9 23.23 35.45 -2.26
C VAL A 9 22.12 35.72 -1.25
N SER A 10 22.52 36.24 -0.09
CA SER A 10 21.63 36.76 0.95
C SER A 10 21.23 38.19 0.61
N CYS A 11 19.94 38.51 0.63
CA CYS A 11 19.44 39.88 0.71
C CYS A 11 18.64 40.04 2.00
N HIS A 12 19.14 40.89 2.89
CA HIS A 12 18.47 41.40 4.10
C HIS A 12 18.22 42.90 3.92
N ALA A 13 17.00 43.35 4.20
CA ALA A 13 16.54 44.68 4.65
C ALA A 13 15.10 44.92 4.12
N LEU A 14 14.14 45.57 4.78
CA LEU A 14 13.97 46.19 6.10
C LEU A 14 12.45 46.44 6.27
N ALA A 15 11.99 46.58 7.51
CA ALA A 15 10.59 46.82 7.90
C ALA A 15 10.09 48.25 7.64
N GLY A 16 8.76 48.42 7.46
CA GLY A 16 8.08 49.71 7.50
C GLY A 16 6.57 49.60 7.24
N ALA A 17 5.74 50.05 8.18
CA ALA A 17 4.29 49.95 8.21
C ALA A 17 3.56 51.16 7.59
N ALA A 18 2.33 50.97 7.09
CA ALA A 18 1.10 51.75 7.42
C ALA A 18 -0.01 51.67 6.33
N ASN A 19 -1.25 51.76 6.83
CA ASN A 19 -2.57 51.72 6.19
C ASN A 19 -2.80 52.61 4.95
N HIS A 20 -3.64 52.17 4.00
CA HIS A 20 -4.97 52.76 3.70
C HIS A 20 -5.65 52.14 2.44
N SER A 21 -6.93 51.77 2.61
CA SER A 21 -8.11 52.01 1.74
C SER A 21 -8.10 51.75 0.20
N ILE A 22 -9.00 50.83 -0.19
CA ILE A 22 -9.70 50.52 -1.47
C ILE A 22 -10.31 51.81 -2.11
N PRO A 23 -10.49 52.00 -3.46
CA PRO A 23 -11.30 51.12 -4.33
C PRO A 23 -10.96 50.93 -5.84
N CYS A 24 -11.58 49.83 -6.34
CA CYS A 24 -12.07 49.49 -7.68
C CYS A 24 -11.78 50.41 -8.86
N LEU A 25 -11.43 49.82 -10.01
CA LEU A 25 -11.98 50.16 -11.33
C LEU A 25 -11.88 48.96 -12.31
N CYS A 26 -12.94 48.87 -13.12
CA CYS A 26 -13.28 48.06 -14.29
C CYS A 26 -12.08 47.90 -15.26
N GLY A 27 -11.90 46.83 -16.05
CA GLY A 27 -12.78 46.24 -17.06
C GLY A 27 -12.03 46.18 -18.42
N LEU A 28 -12.45 45.29 -19.32
CA LEU A 28 -12.03 45.10 -20.74
C LEU A 28 -10.95 44.03 -21.05
N ASP A 29 -11.32 42.75 -21.01
CA ASP A 29 -11.83 41.94 -22.15
C ASP A 29 -11.33 42.17 -23.60
N TRP A 30 -10.86 41.06 -24.21
CA TRP A 30 -10.74 40.62 -25.63
C TRP A 30 -10.01 41.48 -26.68
N ASN A 31 -8.98 40.94 -27.37
CA ASN A 31 -9.16 40.01 -28.50
C ASN A 31 -7.86 39.56 -29.21
N TRP A 32 -8.02 38.43 -29.89
CA TRP A 32 -7.09 37.68 -30.73
C TRP A 32 -6.53 38.42 -31.95
N THR A 33 -5.32 38.04 -32.39
CA THR A 33 -5.03 37.80 -33.82
C THR A 33 -3.99 36.69 -34.00
N MET A 34 -4.37 35.69 -34.81
CA MET A 34 -3.50 34.68 -35.41
C MET A 34 -2.61 35.32 -36.49
N ALA A 35 -1.36 34.85 -36.61
CA ALA A 35 -0.83 34.20 -37.82
C ALA A 35 0.72 34.25 -37.82
N SER A 36 1.37 33.09 -37.88
CA SER A 36 2.07 32.67 -39.11
C SER A 36 2.77 31.33 -38.90
N MET A 37 2.60 30.46 -39.89
CA MET A 37 3.23 29.16 -40.02
C MET A 37 4.70 29.31 -40.40
N ALA A 38 5.57 28.46 -39.86
CA ALA A 38 6.79 28.05 -40.54
C ALA A 38 7.00 26.55 -40.34
N ARG A 39 6.91 25.84 -41.48
CA ARG A 39 7.22 24.42 -41.64
C ARG A 39 8.72 24.21 -41.43
N VAL A 40 9.09 23.16 -40.69
CA VAL A 40 10.42 22.53 -40.83
C VAL A 40 10.25 21.04 -41.04
N SER A 41 11.02 20.58 -42.01
CA SER A 41 10.97 19.33 -42.77
C SER A 41 11.34 18.08 -41.96
N LEU A 42 10.68 16.97 -42.30
CA LEU A 42 11.02 15.61 -41.90
C LEU A 42 12.32 15.15 -42.59
N GLY A 43 13.41 15.14 -41.84
CA GLY A 43 14.65 14.46 -42.23
C GLY A 43 14.61 12.98 -41.85
N ARG A 44 14.49 12.09 -42.84
CA ARG A 44 14.74 10.66 -42.71
C ARG A 44 16.23 10.43 -42.41
N PHE A 45 16.54 9.87 -41.25
CA PHE A 45 17.84 9.22 -41.02
C PHE A 45 17.63 7.70 -40.98
N LEU A 46 18.11 7.05 -42.03
CA LEU A 46 18.37 5.61 -42.07
C LEU A 46 19.62 5.32 -41.25
N LEU A 47 19.53 4.39 -40.30
CA LEU A 47 20.68 3.81 -39.61
C LEU A 47 20.79 2.32 -40.00
N PRO A 48 22.03 1.79 -40.13
CA PRO A 48 22.27 0.46 -40.68
C PRO A 48 22.01 -0.65 -39.65
N LEU A 49 21.52 -1.77 -40.16
CA LEU A 49 21.40 -3.05 -39.46
C LEU A 49 22.77 -3.73 -39.37
N PHE A 50 23.19 -4.10 -38.16
CA PHE A 50 24.13 -5.21 -37.93
C PHE A 50 23.68 -6.02 -36.71
N PRO A 51 23.86 -7.36 -36.72
CA PRO A 51 23.27 -8.27 -35.75
C PRO A 51 24.19 -8.48 -34.55
N LEU A 52 23.64 -8.54 -33.34
CA LEU A 52 24.35 -9.10 -32.18
C LEU A 52 23.41 -9.91 -31.28
N SER A 53 23.60 -11.23 -31.37
CA SER A 53 23.84 -12.19 -30.28
C SER A 53 22.94 -12.17 -29.05
N THR A 54 22.18 -13.25 -28.92
CA THR A 54 21.45 -13.68 -27.73
C THR A 54 22.38 -13.96 -26.54
N PRO A 55 21.99 -13.62 -25.29
CA PRO A 55 22.53 -14.27 -24.11
C PRO A 55 21.60 -15.38 -23.64
N SER A 56 22.19 -16.57 -23.53
CA SER A 56 21.63 -17.78 -22.94
C SER A 56 21.20 -17.59 -21.49
N SER A 57 20.10 -18.25 -21.14
CA SER A 57 19.64 -18.56 -19.79
C SER A 57 20.76 -19.09 -18.89
N ARG A 58 20.94 -18.47 -17.72
CA ARG A 58 21.63 -19.09 -16.59
C ARG A 58 20.67 -19.24 -15.43
N SER A 59 20.36 -20.50 -15.15
CA SER A 59 19.64 -20.98 -13.98
C SER A 59 20.43 -20.66 -12.71
N PHE A 60 19.79 -19.99 -11.75
CA PHE A 60 20.30 -19.87 -10.39
C PHE A 60 19.98 -21.16 -9.63
N ALA A 61 21.01 -21.93 -9.30
CA ALA A 61 20.94 -23.01 -8.30
C ALA A 61 21.36 -22.46 -6.92
N PRO A 62 20.80 -22.98 -5.81
CA PRO A 62 20.99 -22.44 -4.47
C PRO A 62 22.36 -22.81 -3.86
N CYS A 63 22.93 -21.88 -3.09
CA CYS A 63 24.15 -22.06 -2.30
C CYS A 63 24.02 -23.22 -1.30
N PRO A 64 25.04 -24.09 -1.17
CA PRO A 64 25.10 -25.08 -0.10
C PRO A 64 25.65 -24.47 1.20
N SER A 65 25.04 -24.86 2.31
CA SER A 65 25.47 -24.61 3.68
C SER A 65 26.82 -25.27 3.97
N LEU A 66 27.80 -24.47 4.40
CA LEU A 66 29.06 -24.95 4.93
C LEU A 66 28.85 -25.51 6.34
N CYS A 67 28.89 -26.84 6.47
CA CYS A 67 28.95 -27.54 7.73
C CYS A 67 30.43 -27.79 8.06
N TYR A 68 30.99 -27.03 9.01
CA TYR A 68 32.34 -27.26 9.52
C TYR A 68 32.31 -28.43 10.50
N THR A 69 32.93 -29.55 10.14
CA THR A 69 33.25 -30.65 11.04
C THR A 69 34.74 -30.59 11.36
N HIS A 70 35.09 -30.27 12.60
CA HIS A 70 36.42 -30.51 13.14
C HIS A 70 36.39 -31.79 13.98
N LEU A 71 37.10 -32.81 13.48
CA LEU A 71 37.53 -34.00 14.21
C LEU A 71 38.91 -33.74 14.84
N LEU A 72 39.28 -34.62 15.79
CA LEU A 72 40.51 -34.72 16.62
C LEU A 72 40.27 -34.23 18.06
N SER A 73 40.62 -34.92 19.15
CA SER A 73 41.28 -36.21 19.37
C SER A 73 40.95 -36.70 20.80
N ARG A 74 41.16 -37.98 21.06
CA ARG A 74 40.79 -38.77 22.25
C ARG A 74 41.91 -38.73 23.30
N GLY A 75 41.56 -38.58 24.57
CA GLY A 75 42.44 -38.80 25.74
C GLY A 75 41.63 -39.28 26.95
N PRO A 76 42.05 -40.31 27.72
CA PRO A 76 41.23 -40.93 28.76
C PRO A 76 41.59 -40.46 30.19
N GLY A 77 40.62 -40.46 31.12
CA GLY A 77 40.93 -40.43 32.56
C GLY A 77 39.82 -39.99 33.53
N ALA A 78 39.03 -40.97 33.99
CA ALA A 78 38.44 -41.15 35.34
C ALA A 78 37.42 -40.14 35.96
N PRO A 79 36.57 -40.58 36.93
CA PRO A 79 35.19 -40.10 37.07
C PRO A 79 34.93 -39.22 38.31
N ALA A 80 33.89 -38.39 38.25
CA ALA A 80 33.17 -37.90 39.44
C ALA A 80 31.73 -37.51 39.10
N SER A 81 30.85 -37.82 40.05
CA SER A 81 29.40 -37.76 40.02
C SER A 81 28.79 -36.41 40.39
N MET A 82 27.55 -36.20 39.94
CA MET A 82 26.42 -35.48 40.57
C MET A 82 26.00 -34.10 40.02
N SER A 83 24.67 -34.02 39.85
CA SER A 83 23.76 -32.89 40.09
C SER A 83 23.41 -31.96 38.92
N SER A 84 22.27 -32.32 38.30
CA SER A 84 21.11 -31.48 37.98
C SER A 84 21.19 -29.95 38.14
N SER A 85 20.98 -29.23 37.04
CA SER A 85 20.08 -28.07 36.93
C SER A 85 19.81 -27.77 35.45
N PRO A 86 18.56 -27.82 34.95
CA PRO A 86 18.27 -27.30 33.62
C PRO A 86 18.29 -25.77 33.71
N LEU A 87 19.25 -25.17 33.01
CA LEU A 87 19.22 -23.75 32.67
C LEU A 87 17.88 -23.49 31.96
N CYS A 88 16.99 -22.84 32.69
CA CYS A 88 15.80 -22.21 32.17
C CYS A 88 16.20 -21.36 30.96
N VAL A 89 15.75 -21.79 29.78
CA VAL A 89 15.74 -20.97 28.58
C VAL A 89 14.80 -19.82 28.91
N ALA A 90 15.39 -18.70 29.31
CA ALA A 90 14.67 -17.48 29.58
C ALA A 90 13.93 -17.08 28.31
N ASP A 91 12.62 -16.98 28.44
CA ASP A 91 11.67 -16.44 27.49
C ASP A 91 12.12 -15.03 27.06
N ASP A 92 12.79 -14.95 25.90
CA ASP A 92 13.31 -13.71 25.29
C ASP A 92 12.18 -12.86 24.66
N GLN A 93 10.98 -12.93 25.22
CA GLN A 93 9.82 -12.11 24.86
C GLN A 93 9.70 -10.85 25.74
N ILE A 94 10.80 -10.41 26.36
CA ILE A 94 10.84 -9.15 27.11
C ILE A 94 10.77 -7.97 26.11
N THR A 95 9.54 -7.54 25.83
CA THR A 95 9.16 -6.17 25.47
C THR A 95 9.77 -5.60 24.19
N ARG A 96 9.42 -6.13 23.01
CA ARG A 96 9.52 -5.31 21.80
C ARG A 96 8.51 -4.16 21.92
N ARG A 97 8.98 -2.97 22.30
CA ARG A 97 8.21 -1.73 22.22
C ARG A 97 7.66 -1.62 20.79
N TRP A 98 6.35 -1.41 20.66
CA TRP A 98 5.71 -1.22 19.35
C TRP A 98 6.38 -0.05 18.62
N LYS A 99 6.70 -0.26 17.33
CA LYS A 99 7.35 0.72 16.46
C LYS A 99 6.44 0.99 15.26
N PRO A 100 6.24 2.26 14.85
CA PRO A 100 5.54 2.56 13.61
C PRO A 100 6.29 2.00 12.40
N MET A 101 5.58 1.66 11.34
CA MET A 101 6.22 1.26 10.08
C MET A 101 7.03 2.41 9.47
N CYS A 102 8.20 2.11 8.93
CA CYS A 102 8.89 3.06 8.07
C CYS A 102 8.10 3.23 6.76
N LEU A 103 7.51 4.41 6.55
CA LEU A 103 6.72 4.67 5.34
C LEU A 103 7.55 4.81 4.05
N TYR A 104 8.85 5.09 4.16
CA TYR A 104 9.76 4.92 3.02
C TYR A 104 9.92 3.44 2.67
N HIS A 105 9.99 2.56 3.66
CA HIS A 105 10.15 1.13 3.45
C HIS A 105 8.91 0.51 2.81
N THR A 106 7.71 0.87 3.27
CA THR A 106 6.46 0.39 2.67
C THR A 106 6.32 0.80 1.20
N GLN A 107 7.03 1.85 0.76
CA GLN A 107 7.07 2.31 -0.62
C GLN A 107 8.32 1.83 -1.40
N GLY A 108 9.17 0.98 -0.82
CA GLY A 108 10.40 0.48 -1.44
C GLY A 108 11.51 1.52 -1.59
N ARG A 109 11.50 2.59 -0.77
CA ARG A 109 12.39 3.76 -0.86
C ARG A 109 13.24 3.99 0.40
N CYS A 110 13.22 3.08 1.37
CA CYS A 110 14.03 3.24 2.58
C CYS A 110 15.52 3.03 2.29
N THR A 111 16.33 4.04 2.60
CA THR A 111 17.79 4.00 2.45
C THR A 111 18.52 3.83 3.79
N MET A 112 17.78 3.76 4.91
CA MET A 112 18.32 3.77 6.27
C MET A 112 18.36 2.38 6.93
N MET A 113 18.35 1.30 6.14
CA MET A 113 18.37 -0.08 6.66
C MET A 113 19.64 -0.46 7.43
N GLY A 114 20.72 0.32 7.30
CA GLY A 114 21.97 0.16 8.06
C GLY A 114 22.10 1.10 9.26
N ASP A 115 21.13 1.99 9.50
CA ASP A 115 21.20 2.97 10.59
C ASP A 115 20.52 2.44 11.86
N ALA A 116 21.30 2.26 12.93
CA ALA A 116 20.80 1.69 14.18
C ALA A 116 19.70 2.55 14.82
N SER A 117 19.83 3.88 14.77
CA SER A 117 18.84 4.81 15.34
C SER A 117 17.50 4.72 14.61
N HIS A 118 17.53 4.51 13.29
CA HIS A 118 16.36 4.28 12.45
C HIS A 118 15.69 2.95 12.76
N LEU A 119 16.47 1.87 12.86
CA LEU A 119 15.96 0.54 13.21
C LEU A 119 15.39 0.48 14.65
N GLU A 120 15.88 1.31 15.55
CA GLU A 120 15.30 1.48 16.89
C GLU A 120 13.94 2.19 16.86
N LYS A 121 13.74 3.13 15.93
CA LYS A 121 12.50 3.92 15.83
C LYS A 121 11.41 3.28 14.97
N PHE A 122 11.78 2.59 13.90
CA PHE A 122 10.83 2.13 12.90
C PHE A 122 10.85 0.62 12.67
N ASN A 123 9.66 0.07 12.43
CA ASN A 123 9.47 -1.30 11.97
C ASN A 123 9.60 -1.41 10.44
N HIS A 124 10.12 -2.55 9.98
CA HIS A 124 10.32 -2.91 8.58
C HIS A 124 9.78 -4.32 8.28
N ASP A 125 9.02 -4.89 9.21
CA ASP A 125 8.46 -6.22 9.09
C ASP A 125 6.94 -6.17 9.20
N PHE A 126 6.26 -6.38 8.08
CA PHE A 126 4.79 -6.50 8.04
C PHE A 126 4.29 -7.74 8.78
N LEU A 127 5.09 -8.82 8.85
CA LEU A 127 4.69 -10.05 9.53
C LEU A 127 4.52 -9.82 11.02
N ALA A 128 5.31 -8.94 11.63
CA ALA A 128 5.21 -8.64 13.05
C ALA A 128 3.78 -8.29 13.50
N ASP A 129 3.01 -7.59 12.66
CA ASP A 129 1.63 -7.19 12.95
C ASP A 129 0.57 -8.19 12.45
N LEU A 130 0.94 -9.11 11.55
CA LEU A 130 0.02 -9.96 10.77
C LEU A 130 0.26 -11.47 10.95
N LYS A 131 1.05 -11.89 11.94
CA LYS A 131 1.31 -13.32 12.21
C LYS A 131 0.01 -14.08 12.48
N ALA A 132 -0.29 -15.05 11.60
CA ALA A 132 -1.31 -16.05 11.86
C ALA A 132 -0.80 -17.03 12.94
N ASN A 133 -1.67 -17.43 13.86
CA ASN A 133 -1.31 -18.43 14.87
C ASN A 133 -1.43 -19.84 14.26
N ILE A 134 -0.36 -20.63 14.35
CA ILE A 134 -0.25 -21.94 13.69
C ILE A 134 -1.31 -22.94 14.21
N THR A 135 -1.68 -22.86 15.49
CA THR A 135 -2.69 -23.73 16.11
C THR A 135 -4.10 -23.54 15.56
N THR A 136 -4.37 -22.43 14.84
CA THR A 136 -5.69 -22.12 14.28
C THR A 136 -5.91 -22.59 12.84
N LEU A 137 -4.87 -23.07 12.14
CA LEU A 137 -4.95 -23.51 10.74
C LEU A 137 -5.90 -24.70 10.52
N ASN A 138 -6.00 -25.61 11.49
CA ASN A 138 -6.86 -26.80 11.40
C ASN A 138 -8.37 -26.48 11.41
N LYS A 139 -8.76 -25.24 11.73
CA LYS A 139 -10.16 -24.80 11.77
C LYS A 139 -10.61 -24.06 10.51
N LEU A 140 -9.70 -23.82 9.57
CA LEU A 140 -10.01 -23.01 8.41
C LEU A 140 -10.95 -23.74 7.46
N LYS A 141 -12.03 -23.04 7.12
CA LYS A 141 -12.91 -23.50 6.04
C LYS A 141 -12.24 -23.19 4.71
N PRO A 142 -12.30 -24.10 3.73
CA PRO A 142 -11.79 -23.85 2.39
C PRO A 142 -12.41 -22.58 1.79
N GLN A 143 -11.56 -21.73 1.23
CA GLN A 143 -11.97 -20.54 0.49
C GLN A 143 -11.92 -20.83 -1.01
N ASN A 144 -12.80 -20.19 -1.79
CA ASN A 144 -12.80 -20.29 -3.26
C ASN A 144 -11.81 -19.33 -3.94
N LEU A 145 -11.11 -18.52 -3.14
CA LEU A 145 -10.09 -17.57 -3.56
C LEU A 145 -8.75 -18.06 -3.02
N ASP A 146 -7.66 -17.79 -3.74
CA ASP A 146 -6.29 -18.04 -3.31
C ASP A 146 -5.74 -16.84 -2.54
N TYR A 147 -6.11 -15.62 -2.95
CA TYR A 147 -5.59 -14.38 -2.36
C TYR A 147 -6.68 -13.35 -2.08
N LEU A 148 -6.47 -12.59 -1.00
CA LEU A 148 -7.33 -11.50 -0.56
C LEU A 148 -6.50 -10.22 -0.54
N LEU A 149 -6.93 -9.22 -1.29
CA LEU A 149 -6.24 -7.94 -1.46
C LEU A 149 -6.92 -6.90 -0.58
N VAL A 150 -6.42 -6.69 0.63
CA VAL A 150 -6.99 -5.72 1.58
C VAL A 150 -6.60 -4.31 1.15
N LEU A 151 -7.59 -3.49 0.83
CA LEU A 151 -7.45 -2.14 0.30
C LEU A 151 -8.23 -1.16 1.18
N ASP A 152 -7.60 -0.03 1.52
CA ASP A 152 -8.23 1.09 2.21
C ASP A 152 -7.65 2.40 1.70
N LEU A 153 -8.40 3.13 0.86
CA LEU A 153 -7.90 4.33 0.21
C LEU A 153 -8.07 5.53 1.14
N GLU A 154 -7.12 6.46 1.05
CA GLU A 154 -7.26 7.76 1.70
C GLU A 154 -7.45 8.89 0.70
N GLY A 155 -8.12 9.95 1.16
CA GLY A 155 -8.31 11.19 0.40
C GLY A 155 -9.76 11.47 0.01
N LYS A 156 -10.26 12.65 0.39
CA LYS A 156 -11.66 13.05 0.18
C LYS A 156 -11.90 13.49 -1.27
N VAL A 157 -11.12 14.46 -1.74
CA VAL A 157 -11.30 15.09 -3.06
C VAL A 157 -10.69 14.21 -4.15
N GLU A 158 -9.39 13.96 -4.06
CA GLU A 158 -8.64 12.99 -4.87
C GLU A 158 -8.03 11.95 -3.92
N ILE A 159 -7.67 10.79 -4.47
CA ILE A 159 -6.93 9.76 -3.73
C ILE A 159 -5.56 10.34 -3.34
N LEU A 160 -5.16 10.15 -2.08
CA LEU A 160 -3.91 10.60 -1.49
C LEU A 160 -2.99 9.45 -1.04
N GLU A 161 -3.54 8.26 -0.84
CA GLU A 161 -2.81 7.05 -0.45
C GLU A 161 -3.48 5.84 -1.08
N PHE A 162 -2.66 4.92 -1.56
CA PHE A 162 -3.07 3.67 -2.19
C PHE A 162 -2.31 2.50 -1.56
N PRO A 163 -2.82 1.92 -0.46
CA PRO A 163 -2.26 0.74 0.17
C PRO A 163 -3.05 -0.52 -0.19
N VAL A 164 -2.34 -1.61 -0.49
CA VAL A 164 -2.90 -2.95 -0.69
C VAL A 164 -2.03 -3.95 0.05
N LEU A 165 -2.65 -4.78 0.89
CA LEU A 165 -2.00 -5.94 1.51
C LEU A 165 -2.51 -7.22 0.85
N MET A 166 -1.59 -8.12 0.52
CA MET A 166 -1.90 -9.43 -0.05
C MET A 166 -1.87 -10.49 1.05
N ILE A 167 -3.02 -11.11 1.31
CA ILE A 167 -3.18 -12.18 2.28
C ILE A 167 -3.47 -13.49 1.55
N ASN A 168 -2.75 -14.56 1.89
CA ASN A 168 -3.04 -15.90 1.40
C ASN A 168 -4.34 -16.41 2.04
N ALA A 169 -5.35 -16.74 1.24
CA ALA A 169 -6.66 -17.13 1.77
C ALA A 169 -6.65 -18.51 2.45
N LYS A 170 -5.65 -19.36 2.16
CA LYS A 170 -5.51 -20.71 2.74
C LYS A 170 -4.72 -20.70 4.04
N SER A 171 -3.60 -19.99 4.10
CA SER A 171 -2.75 -19.92 5.30
C SER A 171 -3.04 -18.72 6.19
N MET A 172 -3.73 -17.70 5.65
CA MET A 172 -3.95 -16.38 6.25
C MET A 172 -2.67 -15.55 6.41
N ASP A 173 -1.55 -16.01 5.87
CA ASP A 173 -0.29 -15.29 5.98
C ASP A 173 -0.30 -14.04 5.10
N TYR A 174 0.37 -13.01 5.58
CA TYR A 174 0.81 -11.92 4.73
C TYR A 174 1.80 -12.45 3.68
N VAL A 175 1.56 -12.09 2.42
CA VAL A 175 2.38 -12.49 1.29
C VAL A 175 3.26 -11.33 0.83
N ASP A 176 2.63 -10.18 0.56
CA ASP A 176 3.30 -8.98 0.06
C ASP A 176 2.40 -7.74 0.24
N SER A 177 2.91 -6.55 -0.06
CA SER A 177 2.16 -5.29 -0.05
C SER A 177 2.55 -4.38 -1.19
N PHE A 178 1.57 -3.63 -1.70
CA PHE A 178 1.78 -2.47 -2.53
C PHE A 178 1.36 -1.21 -1.77
N HIS A 179 2.20 -0.19 -1.70
CA HIS A 179 1.83 1.07 -1.06
C HIS A 179 2.44 2.25 -1.78
N ARG A 180 1.61 3.25 -2.10
CA ARG A 180 2.03 4.54 -2.66
C ARG A 180 1.23 5.69 -2.09
N PHE A 181 1.90 6.78 -1.78
CA PHE A 181 1.24 8.08 -1.71
C PHE A 181 0.93 8.61 -3.10
N VAL A 182 -0.20 9.31 -3.21
CA VAL A 182 -0.76 9.75 -4.48
C VAL A 182 -0.83 11.27 -4.51
N ARG A 183 -0.25 11.88 -5.55
CA ARG A 183 -0.27 13.32 -5.77
C ARG A 183 -1.54 13.72 -6.52
N PRO A 184 -2.40 14.60 -5.95
CA PRO A 184 -3.56 15.17 -6.63
C PRO A 184 -3.18 15.88 -7.92
N THR A 185 -4.09 15.90 -8.89
CA THR A 185 -3.87 16.49 -10.22
C THR A 185 -4.76 17.68 -10.51
N MET A 186 -5.90 17.82 -9.82
CA MET A 186 -6.84 18.92 -10.05
C MET A 186 -6.67 20.08 -9.06
N MET A 187 -6.11 19.80 -7.89
CA MET A 187 -5.88 20.81 -6.86
C MET A 187 -4.64 21.65 -7.18
N SER A 188 -4.68 22.95 -6.88
CA SER A 188 -3.47 23.79 -6.96
C SER A 188 -2.45 23.37 -5.91
N GLU A 189 -1.17 23.60 -6.19
CA GLU A 189 -0.06 23.27 -5.28
C GLU A 189 -0.26 23.83 -3.87
N HIS A 190 -0.72 25.08 -3.75
CA HIS A 190 -1.04 25.67 -2.45
C HIS A 190 -2.11 24.86 -1.69
N ARG A 191 -3.20 24.48 -2.36
CA ARG A 191 -4.28 23.71 -1.75
C ARG A 191 -3.88 22.26 -1.45
N ILE A 192 -2.96 21.70 -2.23
CA ILE A 192 -2.36 20.38 -1.94
C ILE A 192 -1.61 20.48 -0.61
N ASN A 193 -0.73 21.46 -0.44
CA ASN A 193 0.06 21.61 0.78
C ASN A 193 -0.84 21.78 2.02
N GLU A 194 -1.84 22.67 1.97
CA GLU A 194 -2.81 22.84 3.07
C GLU A 194 -3.50 21.52 3.44
N TYR A 195 -3.87 20.71 2.43
CA TYR A 195 -4.54 19.45 2.66
C TYR A 195 -3.59 18.40 3.27
N ILE A 196 -2.37 18.29 2.75
CA ILE A 196 -1.36 17.34 3.23
C ILE A 196 -0.89 17.69 4.64
N GLU A 197 -0.60 18.95 4.93
CA GLU A 197 -0.27 19.44 6.27
C GLU A 197 -1.41 19.15 7.26
N GLY A 198 -2.66 19.43 6.85
CA GLY A 198 -3.83 19.20 7.69
C GLY A 198 -4.10 17.72 8.00
N LYS A 199 -3.81 16.81 7.05
CA LYS A 199 -4.06 15.36 7.17
C LYS A 199 -2.86 14.61 7.75
N TYR A 200 -1.70 14.72 7.10
CA TYR A 200 -0.50 13.96 7.42
C TYR A 200 0.48 14.73 8.32
N GLY A 201 0.44 16.07 8.33
CA GLY A 201 1.30 16.88 9.20
C GLY A 201 1.01 16.63 10.69
N LYS A 202 -0.25 16.43 11.06
CA LYS A 202 -0.66 16.03 12.42
C LYS A 202 -0.10 14.68 12.87
N LEU A 203 0.21 13.81 11.92
CA LEU A 203 0.82 12.50 12.16
C LEU A 203 2.35 12.54 12.04
N GLY A 204 2.93 13.67 11.59
CA GLY A 204 4.37 13.81 11.33
C GLY A 204 4.86 13.02 10.11
N VAL A 205 3.99 12.74 9.13
CA VAL A 205 4.30 11.92 7.95
C VAL A 205 4.15 12.65 6.62
N ASP A 206 3.79 13.94 6.67
CA ASP A 206 3.70 14.86 5.52
C ASP A 206 4.99 14.91 4.70
N ARG A 207 6.15 14.92 5.36
CA ARG A 207 7.44 14.90 4.64
C ARG A 207 7.59 13.68 3.75
N VAL A 208 7.24 12.49 4.25
CA VAL A 208 7.31 11.25 3.45
C VAL A 208 6.38 11.37 2.24
N TRP A 209 5.19 11.94 2.44
CA TRP A 209 4.27 12.20 1.34
C TRP A 209 4.88 13.12 0.29
N HIS A 210 5.48 14.25 0.69
CA HIS A 210 6.12 15.19 -0.25
C HIS A 210 7.29 14.54 -1.01
N ASP A 211 8.05 13.69 -0.32
CA ASP A 211 9.25 13.05 -0.88
C ASP A 211 8.90 11.90 -1.84
N THR A 212 7.71 11.27 -1.72
CA THR A 212 7.40 10.04 -2.46
C THR A 212 6.10 10.02 -3.27
N ALA A 213 5.19 10.98 -3.08
CA ALA A 213 3.89 10.96 -3.75
C ALA A 213 4.01 11.11 -5.26
N ILE A 214 3.39 10.20 -6.01
CA ILE A 214 3.38 10.17 -7.48
C ILE A 214 1.95 10.33 -8.03
N PRO A 215 1.77 10.81 -9.28
CA PRO A 215 0.45 10.89 -9.90
C PRO A 215 -0.28 9.54 -9.92
N PHE A 216 -1.60 9.54 -9.74
CA PHE A 216 -2.40 8.30 -9.69
C PHE A 216 -2.29 7.41 -10.94
N LYS A 217 -2.03 7.99 -12.12
CA LYS A 217 -1.78 7.18 -13.34
C LYS A 217 -0.53 6.31 -13.19
N ASP A 218 0.51 6.84 -12.57
CA ASP A 218 1.77 6.13 -12.34
C ASP A 218 1.58 5.09 -11.22
N VAL A 219 0.79 5.42 -10.19
CA VAL A 219 0.38 4.44 -9.17
C VAL A 219 -0.32 3.24 -9.80
N LEU A 220 -1.27 3.46 -10.72
CA LEU A 220 -1.94 2.36 -11.42
C LEU A 220 -0.96 1.51 -12.23
N GLN A 221 -0.01 2.15 -12.93
CA GLN A 221 1.00 1.42 -13.70
C GLN A 221 1.89 0.55 -12.81
N GLU A 222 2.40 1.11 -11.70
CA GLU A 222 3.20 0.35 -10.75
C GLU A 222 2.38 -0.76 -10.07
N PHE A 223 1.11 -0.50 -9.79
CA PHE A 223 0.19 -1.49 -9.21
C PHE A 223 -0.11 -2.64 -10.17
N GLU A 224 -0.32 -2.36 -11.45
CA GLU A 224 -0.52 -3.37 -12.49
C GLU A 224 0.72 -4.28 -12.63
N LEU A 225 1.93 -3.71 -12.60
CA LEU A 225 3.17 -4.48 -12.62
C LEU A 225 3.31 -5.36 -11.38
N TRP A 226 2.98 -4.83 -10.20
CA TRP A 226 2.98 -5.61 -8.96
C TRP A 226 1.98 -6.78 -9.03
N MET A 227 0.75 -6.55 -9.49
CA MET A 227 -0.25 -7.62 -9.68
C MET A 227 0.20 -8.68 -10.70
N GLN A 228 0.86 -8.27 -11.79
CA GLN A 228 1.40 -9.20 -12.80
C GLN A 228 2.52 -10.07 -12.22
N SER A 229 3.40 -9.51 -11.41
CA SER A 229 4.48 -10.26 -10.75
C SER A 229 3.94 -11.37 -9.85
N HIS A 230 2.74 -11.19 -9.31
CA HIS A 230 2.01 -12.15 -8.47
C HIS A 230 0.98 -13.00 -9.24
N GLN A 231 0.92 -12.89 -10.57
CA GLN A 231 0.00 -13.63 -11.45
C GLN A 231 -1.49 -13.39 -11.13
N LEU A 232 -1.81 -12.30 -10.43
CA LEU A 232 -3.17 -11.95 -10.02
C LEU A 232 -4.01 -11.40 -11.17
N TRP A 233 -3.35 -10.80 -12.15
CA TRP A 233 -4.01 -10.16 -13.27
C TRP A 233 -3.08 -10.09 -14.48
N ASP A 234 -3.66 -10.15 -15.67
CA ASP A 234 -2.95 -10.05 -16.95
C ASP A 234 -3.60 -8.98 -17.84
N LYS A 235 -2.75 -8.11 -18.39
CA LYS A 235 -3.13 -7.01 -19.28
C LYS A 235 -3.71 -7.49 -20.61
N GLU A 236 -3.33 -8.68 -21.09
CA GLU A 236 -3.88 -9.25 -22.31
C GLU A 236 -5.31 -9.75 -22.09
N ARG A 237 -5.55 -10.40 -20.95
CA ARG A 237 -6.88 -10.92 -20.60
C ARG A 237 -7.89 -9.81 -20.29
N ARG A 238 -7.42 -8.62 -19.88
CA ARG A 238 -8.23 -7.43 -19.49
C ARG A 238 -9.45 -7.80 -18.64
N GLY A 239 -9.27 -8.79 -17.78
CA GLY A 239 -10.34 -9.46 -17.05
C GLY A 239 -10.45 -9.01 -15.60
N LEU A 240 -11.21 -9.79 -14.84
CA LEU A 240 -11.24 -9.76 -13.38
C LEU A 240 -9.92 -10.32 -12.82
N LEU A 241 -9.77 -10.28 -11.50
CA LEU A 241 -8.63 -10.91 -10.81
C LEU A 241 -8.69 -12.44 -10.92
N ASN A 242 -7.53 -13.09 -11.01
CA ASN A 242 -7.40 -14.55 -11.07
C ASN A 242 -7.46 -15.14 -9.65
N ARG A 243 -8.57 -15.79 -9.29
CA ARG A 243 -8.76 -16.44 -7.97
C ARG A 243 -8.40 -15.51 -6.80
N ALA A 244 -8.60 -14.21 -6.95
CA ALA A 244 -8.34 -13.23 -5.92
C ALA A 244 -9.45 -12.18 -5.88
N ALA A 245 -9.59 -11.48 -4.76
CA ALA A 245 -10.59 -10.42 -4.62
C ALA A 245 -10.07 -9.30 -3.72
N PHE A 246 -10.49 -8.07 -4.04
CA PHE A 246 -10.32 -6.96 -3.11
C PHE A 246 -11.22 -7.12 -1.89
N VAL A 247 -10.68 -6.80 -0.71
CA VAL A 247 -11.40 -6.71 0.56
C VAL A 247 -11.30 -5.27 1.07
N THR A 248 -12.43 -4.63 1.29
CA THR A 248 -12.51 -3.22 1.73
C THR A 248 -13.37 -3.08 2.98
N CYS A 249 -13.15 -2.03 3.79
CA CYS A 249 -13.97 -1.73 4.98
C CYS A 249 -15.16 -0.82 4.64
N GLY A 250 -16.02 -1.31 3.74
CA GLY A 250 -17.13 -0.54 3.19
C GLY A 250 -17.12 -0.60 1.68
N ASN A 251 -18.05 0.12 1.07
CA ASN A 251 -18.12 0.17 -0.38
C ASN A 251 -17.40 1.40 -0.98
N TRP A 252 -17.03 2.38 -0.17
CA TRP A 252 -16.61 3.70 -0.67
C TRP A 252 -15.39 3.65 -1.60
N ASP A 253 -14.35 2.88 -1.26
CA ASP A 253 -13.10 2.79 -2.03
C ASP A 253 -13.36 2.41 -3.50
N LEU A 254 -14.01 1.26 -3.69
CA LEU A 254 -14.19 0.67 -5.00
C LEU A 254 -15.49 1.10 -5.67
N LYS A 255 -16.57 1.37 -4.90
CA LYS A 255 -17.85 1.87 -5.43
C LYS A 255 -17.75 3.34 -5.86
N THR A 256 -17.03 4.16 -5.13
CA THR A 256 -17.08 5.62 -5.27
C THR A 256 -15.73 6.19 -5.66
N LYS A 257 -14.70 5.99 -4.83
CA LYS A 257 -13.44 6.75 -4.94
C LYS A 257 -12.63 6.41 -6.19
N ILE A 258 -12.45 5.13 -6.51
CA ILE A 258 -11.73 4.70 -7.72
C ILE A 258 -12.39 5.24 -9.00
N PRO A 259 -13.71 5.07 -9.24
CA PRO A 259 -14.37 5.66 -10.41
C PRO A 259 -14.28 7.19 -10.47
N GLU A 260 -14.42 7.89 -9.33
CA GLU A 260 -14.26 9.34 -9.27
C GLU A 260 -12.86 9.76 -9.73
N GLN A 261 -11.81 9.11 -9.19
CA GLN A 261 -10.44 9.41 -9.57
C GLN A 261 -10.18 9.10 -11.06
N CYS A 262 -10.73 7.99 -11.57
CA CYS A 262 -10.63 7.64 -12.99
C CYS A 262 -11.33 8.69 -13.88
N LYS A 263 -12.49 9.20 -13.46
CA LYS A 263 -13.24 10.25 -14.16
C LYS A 263 -12.44 11.56 -14.22
N ILE A 264 -11.80 11.96 -13.13
CA ILE A 264 -10.91 13.14 -13.07
C ILE A 264 -9.81 13.02 -14.14
N LEU A 265 -9.19 11.85 -14.23
CA LEU A 265 -8.08 11.58 -15.14
C LEU A 265 -8.49 11.24 -16.58
N LYS A 266 -9.81 11.17 -16.83
CA LYS A 266 -10.42 10.77 -18.10
C LYS A 266 -9.95 9.38 -18.58
N ILE A 267 -9.77 8.45 -17.64
CA ILE A 267 -9.42 7.06 -17.92
C ILE A 267 -10.61 6.14 -17.59
N LYS A 268 -10.68 4.99 -18.26
CA LYS A 268 -11.67 3.96 -17.91
C LYS A 268 -11.25 3.32 -16.59
N THR A 269 -12.21 3.10 -15.69
CA THR A 269 -11.96 2.31 -14.48
C THR A 269 -11.45 0.91 -14.84
N PRO A 270 -10.29 0.49 -14.31
CA PRO A 270 -9.73 -0.83 -14.59
C PRO A 270 -10.67 -1.98 -14.18
N SER A 271 -10.70 -3.05 -14.97
CA SER A 271 -11.63 -4.18 -14.82
C SER A 271 -11.43 -4.97 -13.53
N TYR A 272 -10.21 -4.99 -12.98
CA TYR A 272 -9.92 -5.67 -11.72
C TYR A 272 -10.58 -5.01 -10.49
N PHE A 273 -11.09 -3.77 -10.61
CA PHE A 273 -11.87 -3.11 -9.55
C PHE A 273 -13.38 -3.33 -9.65
N MET A 274 -13.85 -4.19 -10.56
CA MET A 274 -15.28 -4.32 -10.85
C MET A 274 -16.04 -5.18 -9.84
N GLU A 275 -15.35 -5.92 -8.98
CA GLU A 275 -15.97 -6.70 -7.92
C GLU A 275 -15.10 -6.73 -6.67
N TRP A 276 -15.75 -6.82 -5.51
CA TRP A 276 -15.06 -6.78 -4.22
C TRP A 276 -15.89 -7.39 -3.09
N ILE A 277 -15.20 -7.57 -1.97
CA ILE A 277 -15.74 -8.05 -0.70
C ILE A 277 -15.75 -6.87 0.28
N ASN A 278 -16.94 -6.40 0.61
CA ASN A 278 -17.16 -5.46 1.70
C ASN A 278 -17.16 -6.22 3.02
N LEU A 279 -16.09 -6.06 3.80
CA LEU A 279 -15.88 -6.79 5.04
C LEU A 279 -17.02 -6.56 6.06
N LYS A 280 -17.64 -5.37 6.05
CA LYS A 280 -18.79 -5.05 6.92
C LYS A 280 -20.00 -5.92 6.64
N ASP A 281 -20.24 -6.27 5.38
CA ASP A 281 -21.39 -7.10 5.00
C ASP A 281 -21.15 -8.55 5.39
N VAL A 282 -19.92 -9.06 5.17
CA VAL A 282 -19.52 -10.38 5.65
C VAL A 282 -19.63 -10.44 7.18
N TYR A 283 -19.13 -9.43 7.87
CA TYR A 283 -19.15 -9.34 9.32
C TYR A 283 -20.57 -9.37 9.89
N LEU A 284 -21.47 -8.57 9.31
CA LEU A 284 -22.90 -8.56 9.66
C LEU A 284 -23.53 -9.94 9.48
N ASN A 285 -23.30 -10.58 8.35
CA ASN A 285 -23.94 -11.85 8.02
C ASN A 285 -23.36 -13.02 8.81
N PHE A 286 -22.08 -12.97 9.18
CA PHE A 286 -21.39 -14.01 9.92
C PHE A 286 -21.65 -13.92 11.43
N TYR A 287 -21.35 -12.79 12.06
CA TYR A 287 -21.54 -12.61 13.50
C TYR A 287 -22.96 -12.17 13.90
N LYS A 288 -23.85 -11.93 12.92
CA LYS A 288 -25.23 -11.45 13.15
C LYS A 288 -25.30 -10.15 13.96
N ARG A 289 -24.26 -9.32 13.86
CA ARG A 289 -24.17 -8.01 14.53
C ARG A 289 -23.60 -6.95 13.60
N ARG A 290 -24.13 -5.73 13.69
CA ARG A 290 -23.70 -4.62 12.83
C ARG A 290 -22.37 -4.04 13.32
N ALA A 291 -21.48 -3.76 12.40
CA ALA A 291 -20.33 -2.89 12.61
C ALA A 291 -20.36 -1.71 11.63
N THR A 292 -20.18 -0.51 12.16
CA THR A 292 -20.24 0.74 11.37
C THR A 292 -18.98 0.94 10.51
N GLY A 293 -17.84 0.46 10.98
CA GLY A 293 -16.53 0.53 10.32
C GLY A 293 -15.48 -0.28 11.07
N MET A 294 -14.22 -0.12 10.67
CA MET A 294 -13.07 -0.88 11.16
C MET A 294 -12.94 -0.83 12.69
N MET A 295 -12.95 0.37 13.28
CA MET A 295 -12.80 0.56 14.73
C MET A 295 -13.89 -0.17 15.55
N THR A 296 -15.10 -0.28 15.02
CA THR A 296 -16.18 -1.04 15.66
C THR A 296 -15.92 -2.54 15.59
N MET A 297 -15.46 -3.05 14.45
CA MET A 297 -15.10 -4.47 14.31
C MET A 297 -13.94 -4.85 15.24
N LEU A 298 -12.87 -4.04 15.29
CA LEU A 298 -11.74 -4.23 16.20
C LEU A 298 -12.20 -4.32 17.66
N ARG A 299 -12.99 -3.35 18.13
CA ARG A 299 -13.50 -3.33 19.50
C ARG A 299 -14.36 -4.54 19.82
N GLN A 300 -15.28 -4.90 18.92
CA GLN A 300 -16.21 -6.01 19.12
C GLN A 300 -15.53 -7.39 19.08
N LEU A 301 -14.35 -7.49 18.44
CA LEU A 301 -13.51 -8.69 18.40
C LEU A 301 -12.38 -8.65 19.43
N GLU A 302 -12.32 -7.61 20.26
CA GLU A 302 -11.29 -7.40 21.27
C GLU A 302 -9.86 -7.38 20.68
N ILE A 303 -9.73 -6.82 19.47
CA ILE A 303 -8.46 -6.62 18.79
C ILE A 303 -7.99 -5.18 19.03
N PRO A 304 -6.84 -4.95 19.68
CA PRO A 304 -6.29 -3.60 19.84
C PRO A 304 -5.97 -2.98 18.49
N SER A 305 -6.35 -1.73 18.25
CA SER A 305 -5.92 -0.98 17.06
C SER A 305 -4.41 -0.73 17.11
N LEU A 306 -3.72 -0.89 15.99
CA LEU A 306 -2.30 -0.57 15.85
C LEU A 306 -2.11 0.56 14.84
N GLY A 307 -1.12 1.42 15.07
CA GLY A 307 -0.83 2.51 14.13
C GLY A 307 -1.78 3.70 14.24
N SER A 308 -1.78 4.54 13.20
CA SER A 308 -2.54 5.78 13.14
C SER A 308 -3.80 5.59 12.31
N HIS A 309 -4.97 5.85 12.91
CA HIS A 309 -6.24 5.86 12.18
C HIS A 309 -6.23 6.97 11.11
N HIS A 310 -6.71 6.67 9.91
CA HIS A 310 -6.66 7.50 8.70
C HIS A 310 -5.29 7.63 8.03
N LEU A 311 -4.35 6.74 8.38
CA LEU A 311 -3.18 6.41 7.58
C LEU A 311 -3.48 5.06 6.91
N GLY A 312 -3.71 5.07 5.59
CA GLY A 312 -4.33 3.96 4.88
C GLY A 312 -3.58 2.64 5.03
N ILE A 313 -2.24 2.65 5.08
CA ILE A 313 -1.46 1.43 5.29
C ILE A 313 -1.67 0.83 6.68
N ASP A 314 -1.86 1.65 7.72
CA ASP A 314 -2.16 1.19 9.08
C ASP A 314 -3.62 0.69 9.18
N ASP A 315 -4.55 1.37 8.52
CA ASP A 315 -5.95 0.94 8.46
C ASP A 315 -6.09 -0.37 7.67
N ALA A 316 -5.40 -0.52 6.52
CA ALA A 316 -5.35 -1.77 5.77
C ALA A 316 -4.81 -2.93 6.63
N LYS A 317 -3.78 -2.70 7.46
CA LYS A 317 -3.27 -3.71 8.41
C LYS A 317 -4.33 -4.12 9.43
N ASN A 318 -5.02 -3.15 10.03
CA ASN A 318 -6.06 -3.46 11.00
C ASN A 318 -7.26 -4.17 10.37
N ILE A 319 -7.66 -3.80 9.14
CA ILE A 319 -8.68 -4.51 8.36
C ILE A 319 -8.22 -5.94 8.09
N ALA A 320 -6.95 -6.15 7.73
CA ALA A 320 -6.37 -7.48 7.54
C ALA A 320 -6.43 -8.32 8.83
N ARG A 321 -6.19 -7.73 10.01
CA ARG A 321 -6.31 -8.44 11.30
C ARG A 321 -7.75 -8.84 11.63
N VAL A 322 -8.73 -7.98 11.33
CA VAL A 322 -10.16 -8.32 11.43
C VAL A 322 -10.50 -9.47 10.47
N LEU A 323 -10.04 -9.36 9.21
CA LEU A 323 -10.21 -10.37 8.18
C LEU A 323 -9.65 -11.74 8.60
N GLN A 324 -8.41 -11.78 9.09
CA GLN A 324 -7.77 -13.00 9.61
C GLN A 324 -8.58 -13.58 10.77
N ARG A 325 -9.05 -12.74 11.71
CA ARG A 325 -9.90 -13.22 12.82
C ARG A 325 -11.21 -13.85 12.31
N MET A 326 -11.84 -13.24 11.32
CA MET A 326 -13.05 -13.80 10.71
C MET A 326 -12.79 -15.16 10.04
N LEU A 327 -11.68 -15.31 9.33
CA LEU A 327 -11.27 -16.58 8.72
C LEU A 327 -11.03 -17.66 9.78
N VAL A 328 -10.32 -17.32 10.87
CA VAL A 328 -10.10 -18.20 12.03
C VAL A 328 -11.41 -18.66 12.66
N ASP A 329 -12.37 -17.75 12.79
CA ASP A 329 -13.69 -18.05 13.35
C ASP A 329 -14.55 -18.89 12.39
N GLY A 330 -14.11 -19.09 11.14
CA GLY A 330 -14.74 -19.96 10.16
C GLY A 330 -15.66 -19.25 9.17
N ALA A 331 -15.44 -17.95 8.93
CA ALA A 331 -16.12 -17.21 7.87
C ALA A 331 -15.67 -17.70 6.49
N ILE A 332 -16.62 -17.76 5.56
CA ILE A 332 -16.35 -18.04 4.14
C ILE A 332 -16.56 -16.73 3.38
N LEU A 333 -15.52 -16.26 2.72
CA LEU A 333 -15.56 -14.99 2.01
C LEU A 333 -16.09 -15.18 0.59
N GLN A 334 -16.96 -14.26 0.19
CA GLN A 334 -17.58 -14.24 -1.12
C GLN A 334 -17.67 -12.79 -1.58
N ILE A 335 -17.66 -12.59 -2.90
CA ILE A 335 -17.94 -11.28 -3.50
C ILE A 335 -19.27 -10.76 -2.96
N THR A 336 -19.26 -9.54 -2.43
CA THR A 336 -20.46 -8.91 -1.85
C THR A 336 -21.04 -7.86 -2.79
N ALA A 337 -20.23 -7.31 -3.69
CA ALA A 337 -20.63 -6.29 -4.63
C ALA A 337 -19.87 -6.44 -5.95
N LYS A 338 -20.59 -6.17 -7.05
CA LYS A 338 -19.99 -6.12 -8.38
C LYS A 338 -20.68 -5.08 -9.27
N ARG A 339 -19.93 -4.48 -10.18
CA ARG A 339 -20.43 -3.57 -11.21
C ARG A 339 -21.00 -4.36 -12.38
N SER A 340 -22.00 -3.77 -13.03
CA SER A 340 -22.44 -4.28 -14.33
C SER A 340 -21.41 -3.92 -15.40
N LEU A 341 -21.04 -4.89 -16.25
CA LEU A 341 -20.18 -4.64 -17.40
C LEU A 341 -20.88 -3.75 -18.45
N SER A 342 -22.21 -3.81 -18.55
CA SER A 342 -23.01 -3.00 -19.45
C SER A 342 -23.35 -1.61 -18.91
N SER A 343 -23.31 -1.43 -17.58
CA SER A 343 -23.53 -0.14 -16.90
C SER A 343 -22.58 -0.02 -15.71
N PRO A 344 -21.34 0.45 -15.91
CA PRO A 344 -20.33 0.53 -14.85
C PRO A 344 -20.72 1.44 -13.68
N ALA A 345 -21.70 2.34 -13.89
CA ALA A 345 -22.28 3.18 -12.83
C ALA A 345 -23.12 2.35 -11.83
N ASP A 346 -23.68 1.23 -12.26
CA ASP A 346 -24.58 0.43 -11.45
C ASP A 346 -23.82 -0.67 -10.70
N VAL A 347 -23.99 -0.67 -9.37
CA VAL A 347 -23.42 -1.68 -8.49
C VAL A 347 -24.51 -2.61 -7.99
N LYS A 348 -24.37 -3.89 -8.32
CA LYS A 348 -25.17 -4.98 -7.79
C LYS A 348 -24.58 -5.47 -6.47
N PHE A 349 -25.32 -5.32 -5.39
CA PHE A 349 -25.00 -5.91 -4.09
C PHE A 349 -25.58 -7.33 -4.03
N LEU A 350 -24.75 -8.30 -3.63
CA LEU A 350 -25.07 -9.72 -3.68
C LEU A 350 -25.66 -10.25 -2.37
N PHE A 351 -25.41 -9.55 -1.26
CA PHE A 351 -25.96 -9.91 0.06
C PHE A 351 -27.28 -9.18 0.29
N LYS A 352 -28.27 -9.89 0.87
CA LYS A 352 -29.57 -9.30 1.26
C LYS A 352 -29.38 -8.35 2.44
N ASP A 353 -28.76 -8.85 3.51
CA ASP A 353 -28.42 -8.06 4.69
C ASP A 353 -27.11 -7.32 4.44
N ARG A 354 -27.16 -5.99 4.44
CA ARG A 354 -25.99 -5.15 4.17
C ARG A 354 -25.94 -3.94 5.07
N VAL A 355 -24.73 -3.49 5.37
CA VAL A 355 -24.52 -2.22 6.09
C VAL A 355 -24.66 -1.08 5.09
N ARG A 356 -25.82 -0.43 5.12
CA ARG A 356 -26.10 0.77 4.31
C ARG A 356 -25.30 1.98 4.77
#